data_AF-A0A529SU18-F1
#
_entry.id   AF-A0A529SU18-F1
#
_cell.length_a   1.000
_cell.length_b   1.000
_cell.length_c   1.000
_cell.angle_alpha   90.00
_cell.angle_beta   90.00
_cell.angle_gamma   90.00
#
_symmetry.space_group_name_H-M   'P 1'
#
loop_
_entity.id
_entity.type
_entity.pdbx_description
1 polymer ?
#
loop_
_entity_poly.entity_id
_entity_poly.type
_entity_poly.pdbx_seq_one_letter_code
_entity_poly.pdbx_strand_id
1 'polypeptide(L)' 'MNILIVLTSHDRLGDTGRTTGFWLEELAAPYYVFKEAGYEITLASLRGGQPPLDPKSNEPDFQTE' A
#
# COMPACT_ATOMS: atom_id res chain seq x y z
N MET A 1 11.45 14.09 11.97
CA MET A 1 11.92 13.54 10.68
C MET A 1 10.68 13.02 9.99
N ASN A 2 10.51 13.31 8.70
CA ASN A 2 9.26 13.08 7.98
C ASN A 2 9.49 12.04 6.89
N ILE A 3 8.57 11.10 6.76
CA ILE A 3 8.62 10.02 5.77
C ILE A 3 7.42 10.16 4.84
N LEU A 4 7.68 10.13 3.54
CA LEU A 4 6.66 10.07 2.50
C LEU A 4 6.63 8.66 1.90
N ILE A 5 5.52 7.96 2.06
CA ILE A 5 5.27 6.68 1.39
C ILE A 5 4.33 6.95 0.22
N VAL A 6 4.79 6.65 -1.00
CA VAL A 6 4.04 6.88 -2.23
C VAL A 6 3.50 5.54 -2.75
N LEU A 7 2.19 5.48 -2.93
CA LEU A 7 1.45 4.32 -3.39
C LEU A 7 1.05 4.46 -4.85
N THR A 8 0.95 3.34 -5.53
CA THR A 8 0.44 3.31 -6.91
C THR A 8 -0.98 3.86 -6.96
N SER A 9 -1.36 4.43 -8.11
CA SER A 9 -2.76 4.71 -8.44
C SER A 9 -3.30 3.73 -9.49
N HIS A 10 -2.52 2.74 -9.90
CA HIS A 10 -2.86 1.79 -10.96
C HIS A 10 -3.65 0.61 -10.39
N ASP A 11 -4.81 0.32 -10.97
CA ASP A 11 -5.81 -0.62 -10.45
C ASP A 11 -6.06 -1.84 -11.35
N ARG A 12 -5.42 -1.90 -12.53
CA ARG A 12 -5.59 -2.97 -13.52
C ARG A 12 -4.28 -3.65 -13.87
N LEU A 13 -4.24 -4.98 -13.87
CA LEU A 13 -3.04 -5.71 -14.23
C LEU A 13 -2.92 -5.88 -15.75
N GLY A 14 -2.44 -4.84 -16.43
CA GLY A 14 -2.28 -4.82 -17.89
C GLY A 14 -3.61 -5.10 -18.61
N ASP A 15 -3.58 -6.04 -19.55
CA ASP A 15 -4.75 -6.45 -20.34
C ASP A 15 -5.34 -7.80 -19.86
N THR A 16 -5.01 -8.23 -18.64
CA THR A 16 -5.44 -9.53 -18.11
C THR A 16 -6.88 -9.55 -17.59
N GLY A 17 -7.54 -8.39 -17.51
CA GLY A 17 -8.86 -8.22 -16.90
C GLY A 17 -8.89 -8.33 -15.37
N ARG A 18 -7.73 -8.51 -14.72
CA ARG A 18 -7.61 -8.59 -13.27
C ARG A 18 -7.36 -7.22 -12.64
N THR A 19 -7.90 -7.02 -11.45
CA THR A 19 -7.59 -5.87 -10.59
C THR A 19 -6.24 -6.05 -9.91
N THR A 20 -5.56 -4.95 -9.60
CA THR A 20 -4.33 -4.89 -8.81
C THR A 20 -4.29 -3.59 -8.01
N GLY A 21 -3.19 -3.31 -7.33
CA GLY A 21 -3.01 -2.13 -6.52
C GLY A 21 -1.70 -2.15 -5.75
N PHE A 22 -1.62 -1.42 -4.64
CA PHE A 22 -0.53 -1.62 -3.70
C PHE A 22 -0.73 -2.94 -2.93
N TRP A 23 0.37 -3.55 -2.51
CA TRP A 23 0.36 -4.74 -1.68
C TRP A 23 0.23 -4.35 -0.20
N LEU A 24 -0.78 -4.86 0.51
CA LEU A 24 -1.14 -4.43 1.86
C LEU A 24 0.04 -4.48 2.83
N GLU A 25 0.75 -5.60 2.88
CA GLU A 25 1.83 -5.80 3.82
C GLU A 25 3.05 -4.92 3.52
N GLU A 26 3.32 -4.64 2.24
CA GLU A 26 4.39 -3.74 1.82
C GLU A 26 4.14 -2.29 2.26
N LEU A 27 2.88 -1.92 2.53
CA LEU A 27 2.54 -0.67 3.19
C LEU A 27 2.54 -0.81 4.71
N ALA A 28 1.82 -1.81 5.25
CA ALA A 28 1.54 -1.92 6.68
C ALA A 28 2.82 -2.14 7.50
N ALA A 29 3.67 -3.08 7.10
CA ALA A 29 4.89 -3.41 7.83
C ALA A 29 5.82 -2.19 8.03
N PRO A 30 6.29 -1.49 6.98
CA PRO A 30 7.13 -0.33 7.18
C PRO A 30 6.38 0.84 7.85
N TYR A 31 5.09 1.02 7.57
CA TYR A 31 4.30 2.09 8.19
C TYR A 31 4.29 1.98 9.72
N TYR A 32 4.03 0.78 10.25
CA TYR A 32 4.01 0.58 11.71
C TYR A 32 5.40 0.66 12.33
N VAL A 33 6.43 0.09 11.69
CA VAL A 33 7.82 0.23 12.15
C VAL A 33 8.23 1.69 12.27
N PHE A 34 7.91 2.51 11.27
CA PHE A 34 8.24 3.94 11.31
C PHE A 34 7.38 4.72 12.31
N LYS A 35 6.11 4.36 12.44
CA LYS A 35 5.21 4.99 13.40
C LYS A 35 5.65 4.75 14.84
N GLU A 36 6.05 3.51 15.15
CA GLU A 36 6.57 3.13 16.47
C GLU A 36 7.90 3.82 16.79
N ALA A 37 8.74 4.05 15.77
CA ALA A 37 9.97 4.84 15.90
C ALA A 37 9.72 6.36 16.03
N GLY A 38 8.47 6.82 16.03
CA GLY A 38 8.11 8.23 16.26
C GLY A 38 8.24 9.15 15.04
N TYR A 39 8.27 8.60 13.82
CA TYR A 39 8.31 9.39 12.60
C TYR A 39 6.92 9.93 12.22
N GLU A 40 6.89 11.14 11.65
CA GLU A 40 5.68 11.66 11.00
C GLU A 40 5.60 11.09 9.58
N ILE A 41 4.49 10.42 9.27
CA ILE A 41 4.32 9.70 8.01
C ILE A 41 3.20 10.34 7.21
N THR A 42 3.50 10.70 5.96
CA THR A 42 2.50 11.10 4.95
C THR A 42 2.34 9.98 3.94
N LEU A 43 1.10 9.59 3.66
CA LEU A 43 0.77 8.71 2.54
C LEU A 43 0.32 9.56 1.35
N ALA A 44 0.84 9.25 0.16
CA ALA A 44 0.41 9.87 -1.08
C ALA A 44 0.19 8.82 -2.16
N SER A 45 -0.57 9.17 -3.19
CA SER A 45 -0.69 8.37 -4.41
C SER A 45 -0.43 9.27 -5.63
N LEU A 46 0.03 8.69 -6.74
CA LEU A 46 0.45 9.44 -7.92
C LEU A 46 -0.64 10.37 -8.48
N ARG A 47 -1.91 9.93 -8.45
CA ARG A 47 -3.07 10.71 -8.90
C ARG A 47 -3.80 11.43 -7.76
N GLY A 48 -3.32 11.31 -6.52
CA GLY A 48 -4.06 11.71 -5.33
C GLY A 48 -5.29 10.83 -5.07
N GLY A 49 -5.96 11.07 -3.94
CA GLY A 49 -7.09 10.26 -3.49
C GLY A 49 -6.68 8.87 -3.01
N GLN A 50 -7.69 7.99 -2.85
CA GLN A 50 -7.51 6.65 -2.32
C GLN A 50 -6.73 5.76 -3.31
N PRO A 51 -5.53 5.25 -2.95
CA PRO A 51 -4.83 4.30 -3.79
C PRO A 51 -5.58 2.95 -3.83
N PRO A 52 -5.61 2.25 -4.98
CA PRO A 52 -6.24 0.94 -5.09
C PRO A 52 -5.43 -0.12 -4.33
N LEU A 53 -6.13 -0.98 -3.61
CA LEU A 53 -5.56 -2.16 -2.95
C LEU A 53 -5.53 -3.32 -3.94
N ASP A 54 -4.43 -4.07 -4.00
CA ASP A 54 -4.46 -5.38 -4.67
C ASP A 54 -5.29 -6.36 -3.82
N PRO A 55 -6.44 -6.87 -4.31
CA PRO A 55 -7.30 -7.74 -3.51
C PRO A 55 -6.59 -9.00 -3.01
N LYS A 56 -5.61 -9.51 -3.77
CA LYS A 56 -4.86 -10.70 -3.36
C LYS A 56 -4.07 -10.46 -2.08
N SER A 57 -3.52 -9.27 -1.91
CA SER A 57 -2.72 -8.95 -0.73
C SER A 57 -3.53 -8.92 0.58
N ASN A 58 -4.86 -9.00 0.50
CA ASN A 58 -5.76 -9.04 1.65
C ASN A 58 -6.38 -10.44 1.87
N GLU A 59 -6.05 -11.44 1.05
CA GLU A 59 -6.48 -12.82 1.29
C GLU A 59 -5.74 -13.41 2.51
N PRO A 60 -6.35 -14.34 3.28
CA PRO A 60 -5.77 -14.86 4.52
C PRO A 60 -4.36 -15.42 4.38
N ASP A 61 -4.06 -16.07 3.24
CA ASP A 61 -2.75 -16.67 2.96
C ASP A 61 -1.61 -15.65 2.84
N PHE A 62 -1.93 -14.36 2.68
CA PHE A 62 -0.97 -13.27 2.56
C PHE A 62 -0.97 -12.32 3.78
N GLN A 63 -1.77 -12.61 4.81
CA GLN A 63 -1.76 -11.87 6.06
C GLN A 63 -0.74 -12.47 7.02
N THR A 64 -0.04 -11.62 7.76
CA THR A 64 0.81 -12.05 8.89
C THR A 64 -0.04 -12.16 10.16
N GLU A 65 0.31 -13.09 11.05
CA GLU A 65 -0.33 -13.27 12.36
C GLU A 65 -0.18 -12.07 13.29
#